data_AF-A0A4P7YSE6-F1
#
_entry.id   AF-A0A4P7YSE6-F1
#
_cell.length_a   1.000
_cell.length_b   1.000
_cell.length_c   1.000
_cell.angle_alpha   90.00
_cell.angle_beta   90.00
_cell.angle_gamma   90.00
#
_symmetry.space_group_name_H-M   'P 1'
#
loop_
_entity.id
_entity.type
_entity.pdbx_description
1 polymer ?
#
loop_
_entity_poly.entity_id
_entity_poly.type
_entity_poly.pdbx_seq_one_letter_code
_entity_poly.pdbx_strand_id
1 'polypeptide(L)'
;MSDTQKDPWARFRSATRARIALGRSGDALPTKALLEFQLAHARARDAVHSAVDFDRLAADLSPLETIRVHSAAPDRPTYLRRPDLGRRLDPVSAAALPGGEWDLLFVIADGLSAAAVQVNAAPLVQACMARLGHLRIGPVVLAEQARVALGDEVASAMGARLVALLVGERPGLSAAESLGVYLTWEPRPGRADSERNCISNIHADGLSIQTAADKLCWLATEAARLKLTGVALKEDAPSLAGPDNQKNQLTDRS
;
A
#
# COMPACT_ATOMS: atom_id res chain seq x y z
N MET A 1 -46.91 22.25 -1.17
CA MET A 1 -46.26 20.93 -1.35
C MET A 1 -45.28 21.08 -2.50
N SER A 2 -44.02 21.43 -2.23
CA SER A 2 -43.05 21.68 -3.30
C SER A 2 -42.47 20.37 -3.79
N ASP A 3 -42.67 20.14 -5.08
CA ASP A 3 -42.10 19.07 -5.87
C ASP A 3 -40.57 19.00 -5.66
N THR A 4 -40.13 17.97 -4.94
CA THR A 4 -38.71 17.67 -4.72
C THR A 4 -38.11 17.22 -6.04
N GLN A 5 -37.75 18.18 -6.89
CA GLN A 5 -37.05 17.93 -8.14
C GLN A 5 -35.78 17.13 -7.80
N LYS A 6 -35.71 15.87 -8.25
CA LYS A 6 -34.56 14.99 -8.03
C LYS A 6 -33.29 15.74 -8.44
N ASP A 7 -32.39 15.91 -7.49
CA ASP A 7 -31.11 16.61 -7.69
C ASP A 7 -30.40 16.03 -8.94
N PRO A 8 -30.30 16.79 -10.04
CA PRO A 8 -29.84 16.26 -11.32
C PRO A 8 -28.35 15.85 -11.28
N TRP A 9 -27.61 16.32 -10.27
CA TRP A 9 -26.20 16.00 -10.08
C TRP A 9 -25.97 14.76 -9.22
N ALA A 10 -27.01 14.19 -8.62
CA ALA A 10 -26.90 13.04 -7.72
C ALA A 10 -26.22 11.85 -8.40
N ARG A 11 -26.56 11.56 -9.65
CA ARG A 11 -25.97 10.47 -10.44
C ARG A 11 -24.46 10.65 -10.65
N PHE A 12 -24.01 11.89 -10.83
CA PHE A 12 -22.59 12.17 -11.02
C PHE A 12 -21.82 12.08 -9.71
N ARG A 13 -22.41 12.59 -8.61
CA ARG A 13 -21.81 12.44 -7.27
C ARG A 13 -21.72 10.98 -6.83
N SER A 14 -22.64 10.09 -7.23
CA SER A 14 -22.51 8.66 -6.93
C SER A 14 -21.45 7.96 -7.78
N ALA A 15 -21.04 8.54 -8.91
CA ALA A 15 -20.07 7.96 -9.83
C ALA A 15 -18.60 8.30 -9.47
N THR A 16 -18.36 9.19 -8.50
CA THR A 16 -17.01 9.58 -8.10
C THR A 16 -16.95 9.98 -6.63
N ARG A 17 -15.80 9.74 -6.01
CA ARG A 17 -15.48 10.26 -4.66
C ARG A 17 -14.97 11.69 -4.66
N ALA A 18 -14.71 12.26 -5.83
CA ALA A 18 -14.39 13.67 -5.95
C ALA A 18 -15.58 14.52 -5.49
N ARG A 19 -15.29 15.61 -4.77
CA ARG A 19 -16.31 16.51 -4.22
C ARG A 19 -16.84 17.45 -5.32
N ILE A 20 -17.65 16.90 -6.22
CA ILE A 20 -18.24 17.62 -7.37
C ILE A 20 -19.66 18.09 -7.09
N ALA A 21 -20.14 19.06 -7.87
CA ALA A 21 -21.52 19.56 -7.82
C ALA A 21 -21.98 19.92 -6.39
N LEU A 22 -21.13 20.65 -5.65
CA LEU A 22 -21.38 21.08 -4.27
C LEU A 22 -22.28 22.33 -4.18
N GLY A 23 -22.54 22.99 -5.31
CA GLY A 23 -23.15 24.32 -5.34
C GLY A 23 -22.15 25.43 -5.00
N ARG A 24 -22.68 26.65 -4.83
CA ARG A 24 -21.89 27.86 -4.50
C ARG A 24 -22.72 28.86 -3.69
N SER A 25 -22.04 29.69 -2.92
CA SER A 25 -22.59 30.91 -2.30
C SER A 25 -21.78 32.10 -2.80
N GLY A 26 -22.30 32.83 -3.79
CA GLY A 26 -21.50 33.77 -4.58
C GLY A 26 -20.36 33.06 -5.31
N ASP A 27 -19.13 33.48 -5.02
CA ASP A 27 -17.88 32.88 -5.52
C ASP A 27 -17.25 31.87 -4.52
N ALA A 28 -17.92 31.60 -3.41
CA ALA A 28 -17.43 30.73 -2.33
C ALA A 28 -18.17 29.39 -2.24
N LEU A 29 -17.59 28.46 -1.47
CA LEU A 29 -18.26 27.20 -1.11
C LEU A 29 -19.45 27.45 -0.20
N PRO A 30 -20.55 26.68 -0.33
CA PRO A 30 -21.60 26.68 0.67
C PRO A 30 -21.07 26.22 2.04
N THR A 31 -21.61 26.79 3.13
CA THR A 31 -21.15 26.52 4.50
C THR A 31 -21.07 25.03 4.83
N LYS A 32 -22.06 24.23 4.40
CA LYS A 32 -22.05 22.78 4.63
C LYS A 32 -20.83 22.09 4.00
N ALA A 33 -20.52 22.39 2.74
CA ALA A 33 -19.37 21.83 2.04
C ALA A 33 -18.04 22.27 2.66
N LEU A 34 -17.97 23.51 3.15
CA LEU A 34 -16.82 24.03 3.89
C LEU A 34 -16.60 23.26 5.21
N LEU A 35 -17.66 23.07 6.01
CA LEU A 35 -17.59 22.32 7.27
C LEU A 35 -17.20 20.85 7.03
N GLU A 36 -17.76 20.20 6.01
CA GLU A 36 -17.38 18.84 5.62
C GLU A 36 -15.93 18.74 5.16
N PHE A 37 -15.38 19.79 4.54
CA PHE A 37 -13.97 19.87 4.20
C PHE A 37 -13.09 20.01 5.45
N GLN A 38 -13.44 20.92 6.36
CA GLN A 38 -12.70 21.14 7.61
C GLN A 38 -12.67 19.88 8.48
N LEU A 39 -13.81 19.19 8.62
CA LEU A 39 -13.88 17.94 9.37
C LEU A 39 -12.99 16.85 8.75
N ALA A 40 -13.04 16.69 7.43
CA ALA A 40 -12.19 15.73 6.74
C ALA A 40 -10.71 16.08 6.86
N HIS A 41 -10.36 17.36 6.84
CA HIS A 41 -8.99 17.81 7.03
C HIS A 41 -8.49 17.52 8.45
N ALA A 42 -9.31 17.77 9.48
CA ALA A 42 -8.97 17.44 10.86
C ALA A 42 -8.72 15.93 11.01
N ARG A 43 -9.62 15.09 10.50
CA ARG A 43 -9.45 13.62 10.51
C ARG A 43 -8.18 13.15 9.80
N ALA A 44 -7.87 13.73 8.65
CA ALA A 44 -6.66 13.40 7.91
C ALA A 44 -5.39 13.77 8.70
N ARG A 45 -5.40 14.88 9.44
CA ARG A 45 -4.28 15.27 10.32
C ARG A 45 -4.11 14.30 11.48
N ASP A 46 -5.21 13.93 12.14
CA ASP A 46 -5.18 12.98 13.25
C ASP A 46 -4.68 11.60 12.81
N ALA A 47 -5.08 11.16 11.60
CA ALA A 47 -4.64 9.90 11.02
C ALA A 47 -3.10 9.83 10.85
N VAL A 48 -2.43 10.93 10.52
CA VAL A 48 -0.96 10.98 10.39
C VAL A 48 -0.25 10.67 11.73
N HIS A 49 -0.89 10.98 12.85
CA HIS A 49 -0.33 10.76 14.18
C HIS A 49 -0.72 9.40 14.78
N SER A 50 -1.59 8.64 14.12
CA SER A 50 -1.96 7.30 14.56
C SER A 50 -0.78 6.32 14.55
N ALA A 51 -0.82 5.35 15.46
CA ALA A 51 0.17 4.29 15.59
C ALA A 51 -0.47 2.95 15.18
N VAL A 52 0.31 2.10 14.52
CA VAL A 52 -0.08 0.71 14.23
C VAL A 52 0.03 -0.08 15.53
N ASP A 53 -1.01 -0.84 15.86
CA ASP A 53 -0.92 -1.87 16.89
C ASP A 53 -0.32 -3.12 16.25
N PHE A 54 1.01 -3.20 16.30
CA PHE A 54 1.79 -4.28 15.71
C PHE A 54 1.61 -5.61 16.45
N ASP A 55 1.22 -5.61 17.72
CA ASP A 55 0.95 -6.85 18.45
C ASP A 55 -0.34 -7.48 17.94
N ARG A 56 -1.37 -6.65 17.69
CA ARG A 56 -2.58 -7.09 17.00
C ARG A 56 -2.27 -7.57 15.58
N LEU A 57 -1.46 -6.82 14.83
CA LEU A 57 -1.09 -7.20 13.47
C LEU A 57 -0.33 -8.54 13.42
N ALA A 58 0.58 -8.78 14.37
CA ALA A 58 1.28 -10.05 14.51
C ALA A 58 0.29 -11.20 14.79
N ALA A 59 -0.69 -10.97 15.66
CA ALA A 59 -1.75 -11.95 15.92
C ALA A 59 -2.59 -12.24 14.66
N ASP A 60 -2.93 -11.21 13.87
CA ASP A 60 -3.68 -11.35 12.63
C ASP A 60 -2.87 -12.06 11.52
N LEU A 61 -1.54 -12.04 11.60
CA LEU A 61 -0.64 -12.77 10.67
C LEU A 61 -0.38 -14.23 11.08
N SER A 62 -0.77 -14.65 12.28
CA SER A 62 -0.60 -16.02 12.75
C SER A 62 -1.23 -17.03 11.78
N PRO A 63 -0.57 -18.17 11.46
CA PRO A 63 0.62 -18.72 12.10
C PRO A 63 1.97 -18.28 11.50
N LEU A 64 2.01 -17.23 10.66
CA LEU A 64 3.27 -16.76 10.09
C LEU A 64 4.19 -16.21 11.19
N GLU A 65 5.48 -16.53 11.09
CA GLU A 65 6.49 -15.95 11.97
C GLU A 65 6.62 -14.45 11.69
N THR A 66 6.70 -13.65 12.75
CA THR A 66 6.86 -12.19 12.65
C THR A 66 8.07 -11.72 13.45
N ILE A 67 8.76 -10.71 12.93
CA ILE A 67 9.91 -10.08 13.60
C ILE A 67 9.63 -8.58 13.70
N ARG A 68 9.78 -8.00 14.89
CA ARG A 68 9.63 -6.56 15.09
C ARG A 68 10.97 -5.86 14.91
N VAL A 69 10.97 -4.78 14.14
CA VAL A 69 12.11 -3.89 13.94
C VAL A 69 11.67 -2.44 14.00
N HIS A 70 12.64 -1.55 14.17
CA HIS A 70 12.42 -0.12 14.23
C HIS A 70 13.42 0.60 13.31
N SER A 71 13.00 1.74 12.76
CA SER A 71 13.92 2.58 11.99
C SER A 71 14.83 3.39 12.90
N ALA A 72 15.79 4.11 12.33
CA ALA A 72 16.62 5.05 13.08
C ALA A 72 15.84 6.28 13.61
N ALA A 73 14.54 6.44 13.30
CA ALA A 73 13.72 7.54 13.79
C ALA A 73 13.06 7.16 15.14
N PRO A 74 13.54 7.66 16.29
CA PRO A 74 13.17 7.17 17.63
C PRO A 74 11.70 7.41 18.03
N ASP A 75 11.02 8.33 17.33
CA ASP A 75 9.64 8.71 17.64
C ASP A 75 8.92 9.25 16.40
N ARG A 76 7.58 9.29 16.48
CA ARG A 76 6.71 9.78 15.40
C ARG A 76 7.02 11.23 14.98
N PRO A 77 7.17 12.20 15.89
CA PRO A 77 7.55 13.56 15.51
C PRO A 77 8.85 13.64 14.69
N THR A 78 9.86 12.85 15.06
CA THR A 78 11.14 12.77 14.35
C THR A 78 10.97 12.09 13.00
N TYR A 79 10.24 10.99 12.92
CA TYR A 79 9.90 10.30 11.67
C TYR A 79 9.27 11.22 10.61
N LEU A 80 8.36 12.10 11.05
CA LEU A 80 7.68 13.05 10.18
C LEU A 80 8.61 14.16 9.65
N ARG A 81 9.62 14.56 10.42
CA ARG A 81 10.57 15.64 10.07
C ARG A 81 11.87 15.15 9.43
N ARG A 82 12.26 13.90 9.67
CA ARG A 82 13.54 13.30 9.26
C ARG A 82 13.31 12.06 8.42
N PRO A 83 12.94 12.22 7.14
CA PRO A 83 12.68 11.10 6.26
C PRO A 83 13.90 10.21 6.03
N ASP A 84 15.10 10.76 6.19
CA ASP A 84 16.36 10.01 6.14
C ASP A 84 16.46 8.95 7.24
N LEU A 85 15.98 9.24 8.46
CA LEU A 85 16.01 8.29 9.58
C LEU A 85 15.00 7.16 9.40
N GLY A 86 13.81 7.44 8.87
CA GLY A 86 12.80 6.42 8.57
C GLY A 86 13.18 5.46 7.43
N ARG A 87 14.25 5.77 6.68
CA ARG A 87 14.78 4.91 5.60
C ARG A 87 15.91 3.98 6.08
N ARG A 88 16.35 4.11 7.33
CA ARG A 88 17.50 3.37 7.89
C ARG A 88 17.06 2.49 9.04
N LEU A 89 17.59 1.28 9.10
CA LEU A 89 17.34 0.36 10.19
C LEU A 89 18.13 0.80 11.42
N ASP A 90 17.52 0.74 12.61
CA ASP A 90 18.26 1.05 13.82
C ASP A 90 19.28 -0.06 14.13
N PRO A 91 20.41 0.25 14.80
CA PRO A 91 21.47 -0.74 15.04
C PRO A 91 21.04 -1.95 15.89
N VAL A 92 20.10 -1.78 16.83
CA VAL A 92 19.60 -2.86 17.68
C VAL A 92 18.76 -3.82 16.86
N SER A 93 17.84 -3.30 16.04
CA SER A 93 17.06 -4.12 15.11
C SER A 93 17.95 -4.83 14.09
N ALA A 94 18.94 -4.14 13.53
CA ALA A 94 19.88 -4.73 12.57
C ALA A 94 20.63 -5.94 13.16
N ALA A 95 21.06 -5.86 14.42
CA ALA A 95 21.76 -6.95 15.08
C ALA A 95 20.86 -8.14 15.44
N ALA A 96 19.54 -7.92 15.55
CA ALA A 96 18.57 -8.95 15.92
C ALA A 96 18.00 -9.72 14.72
N LEU A 97 18.21 -9.23 13.49
CA LEU A 97 17.69 -9.88 12.29
C LEU A 97 18.43 -11.21 12.01
N PRO A 98 17.71 -12.32 11.78
CA PRO A 98 18.32 -13.58 11.43
C PRO A 98 18.82 -13.55 9.98
N GLY A 99 20.06 -13.99 9.78
CA GLY A 99 20.55 -14.31 8.46
C GLY A 99 19.89 -15.59 7.95
N GLY A 100 19.58 -15.63 6.66
CA GLY A 100 19.11 -16.83 6.00
C GLY A 100 19.24 -16.70 4.49
N GLU A 101 18.65 -17.65 3.80
CA GLU A 101 18.46 -17.54 2.37
C GLU A 101 16.96 -17.47 2.14
N TRP A 102 16.47 -16.38 1.56
CA TRP A 102 15.05 -16.18 1.32
C TRP A 102 14.85 -15.71 -0.11
N ASP A 103 13.84 -16.22 -0.79
CA ASP A 103 13.50 -15.72 -2.12
C ASP A 103 12.73 -14.40 -2.00
N LEU A 104 11.84 -14.28 -1.01
CA LEU A 104 11.03 -13.08 -0.76
C LEU A 104 10.85 -12.82 0.74
N LEU A 105 10.94 -11.55 1.13
CA LEU A 105 10.47 -11.05 2.41
C LEU A 105 9.30 -10.08 2.24
N PHE A 106 8.34 -10.18 3.16
CA PHE A 106 7.36 -9.13 3.37
C PHE A 106 7.81 -8.23 4.52
N VAL A 107 7.85 -6.93 4.26
CA VAL A 107 8.11 -5.92 5.29
C VAL A 107 6.86 -5.05 5.40
N ILE A 108 6.23 -5.00 6.56
CA ILE A 108 5.06 -4.15 6.82
C ILE A 108 5.53 -2.94 7.62
N ALA A 109 5.57 -1.79 6.95
CA ALA A 109 5.88 -0.50 7.52
C ALA A 109 4.58 0.24 7.89
N ASP A 110 4.58 0.89 9.06
CA ASP A 110 3.46 1.76 9.46
C ASP A 110 3.21 2.92 8.48
N GLY A 111 4.28 3.57 8.03
CA GLY A 111 4.18 4.65 7.06
C GLY A 111 3.50 5.90 7.61
N LEU A 112 2.60 6.47 6.82
CA LEU A 112 1.83 7.67 7.18
C LEU A 112 0.38 7.38 7.55
N SER A 113 -0.06 6.12 7.47
CA SER A 113 -1.40 5.72 7.85
C SER A 113 -1.42 4.36 8.53
N ALA A 114 -1.65 4.37 9.85
CA ALA A 114 -1.81 3.14 10.60
C ALA A 114 -3.08 2.37 10.21
N ALA A 115 -4.17 3.09 9.89
CA ALA A 115 -5.44 2.49 9.50
C ALA A 115 -5.30 1.65 8.22
N ALA A 116 -4.55 2.15 7.23
CA ALA A 116 -4.27 1.43 6.00
C ALA A 116 -3.57 0.09 6.26
N VAL A 117 -2.59 0.09 7.15
CA VAL A 117 -1.81 -1.10 7.52
C VAL A 117 -2.67 -2.10 8.28
N GLN A 118 -3.40 -1.65 9.31
CA GLN A 118 -4.23 -2.53 10.13
C GLN A 118 -5.34 -3.22 9.36
N VAL A 119 -5.95 -2.52 8.40
CA VAL A 119 -7.06 -3.07 7.62
C VAL A 119 -6.57 -3.99 6.51
N ASN A 120 -5.46 -3.65 5.83
CA ASN A 120 -5.13 -4.27 4.54
C ASN A 120 -3.87 -5.14 4.54
N ALA A 121 -2.92 -4.95 5.47
CA ALA A 121 -1.61 -5.58 5.34
C ALA A 121 -1.67 -7.11 5.57
N ALA A 122 -2.26 -7.57 6.67
CA ALA A 122 -2.37 -9.01 6.94
C ALA A 122 -3.21 -9.75 5.87
N PRO A 123 -4.40 -9.25 5.45
CA PRO A 123 -5.17 -9.88 4.38
C PRO A 123 -4.39 -10.00 3.06
N LEU A 124 -3.59 -8.98 2.70
CA LEU A 124 -2.78 -9.01 1.49
C LEU A 124 -1.66 -10.05 1.58
N VAL A 125 -0.92 -10.07 2.69
CA VAL A 125 0.14 -11.06 2.92
C VAL A 125 -0.43 -12.48 2.86
N GLN A 126 -1.53 -12.74 3.55
CA GLN A 126 -2.19 -14.06 3.55
C GLN A 126 -2.66 -14.47 2.16
N ALA A 127 -3.24 -13.54 1.39
CA ALA A 127 -3.64 -13.80 0.01
C ALA A 127 -2.42 -14.15 -0.87
N CYS A 128 -1.26 -13.53 -0.65
CA CYS A 128 -0.04 -13.86 -1.37
C CYS A 128 0.55 -15.24 -0.99
N MET A 129 0.49 -15.63 0.29
CA MET A 129 1.01 -16.94 0.74
C MET A 129 0.37 -18.11 -0.01
N ALA A 130 -0.92 -18.02 -0.31
CA ALA A 130 -1.64 -19.05 -1.07
C ALA A 130 -1.14 -19.22 -2.52
N ARG A 131 -0.45 -18.22 -3.08
CA ARG A 131 -0.06 -18.14 -4.49
C ARG A 131 1.46 -18.30 -4.71
N LEU A 132 2.26 -18.14 -3.66
CA LEU A 132 3.73 -18.08 -3.72
C LEU A 132 4.41 -19.31 -3.10
N GLY A 133 3.73 -20.45 -3.05
CA GLY A 133 4.26 -21.68 -2.44
C GLY A 133 5.54 -22.23 -3.11
N HIS A 134 5.89 -21.74 -4.31
CA HIS A 134 7.16 -22.06 -5.00
C HIS A 134 8.34 -21.20 -4.57
N LEU A 135 8.14 -20.13 -3.80
CA LEU A 135 9.19 -19.28 -3.26
C LEU A 135 9.45 -19.62 -1.79
N ARG A 136 10.71 -19.60 -1.35
CA ARG A 136 11.03 -19.64 0.07
C ARG A 136 10.80 -18.27 0.69
N ILE A 137 9.66 -18.10 1.33
CA ILE A 137 9.26 -16.86 2.00
C ILE A 137 9.83 -16.86 3.43
N GLY A 138 10.49 -15.77 3.83
CA GLY A 138 10.97 -15.59 5.20
C GLY A 138 9.92 -15.02 6.15
N PRO A 139 10.28 -14.79 7.42
CA PRO A 139 9.36 -14.22 8.40
C PRO A 139 8.89 -12.82 7.99
N VAL A 140 7.68 -12.45 8.37
CA VAL A 140 7.12 -11.13 8.07
C VAL A 140 7.73 -10.10 9.03
N VAL A 141 8.41 -9.09 8.48
CA VAL A 141 9.05 -8.07 9.30
C VAL A 141 8.07 -6.92 9.53
N LEU A 142 7.79 -6.62 10.79
CA LEU A 142 6.96 -5.52 11.24
C LEU A 142 7.85 -4.33 11.60
N ALA A 143 7.81 -3.28 10.80
CA ALA A 143 8.74 -2.17 10.86
C ALA A 143 8.08 -0.87 11.33
N GLU A 144 8.51 -0.39 12.50
CA GLU A 144 7.99 0.82 13.11
C GLU A 144 8.79 2.07 12.68
N GLN A 145 8.07 3.19 12.51
CA GLN A 145 8.61 4.46 11.99
C GLN A 145 9.32 4.28 10.64
N ALA A 146 8.76 3.49 9.75
CA ALA A 146 9.44 2.99 8.57
C ALA A 146 9.01 3.68 7.26
N ARG A 147 9.92 3.74 6.30
CA ARG A 147 9.70 4.20 4.92
C ARG A 147 10.13 3.14 3.93
N VAL A 148 9.77 3.35 2.67
CA VAL A 148 9.98 2.39 1.58
C VAL A 148 11.40 1.81 1.52
N ALA A 149 12.42 2.66 1.60
CA ALA A 149 13.80 2.21 1.48
C ALA A 149 14.30 1.36 2.66
N LEU A 150 13.61 1.38 3.82
CA LEU A 150 13.96 0.52 4.96
C LEU A 150 13.90 -0.97 4.57
N GLY A 151 12.93 -1.33 3.72
CA GLY A 151 12.78 -2.69 3.24
C GLY A 151 14.04 -3.22 2.55
N ASP A 152 14.79 -2.33 1.89
CA ASP A 152 16.03 -2.71 1.23
C ASP A 152 17.14 -3.06 2.25
N GLU A 153 17.25 -2.32 3.35
CA GLU A 153 18.23 -2.60 4.41
C GLU A 153 17.89 -3.89 5.17
N VAL A 154 16.61 -4.09 5.51
CA VAL A 154 16.11 -5.30 6.18
C VAL A 154 16.40 -6.54 5.33
N ALA A 155 16.02 -6.50 4.06
CA ALA A 155 16.19 -7.65 3.18
C ALA A 155 17.65 -7.94 2.85
N SER A 156 18.48 -6.89 2.70
CA SER A 156 19.93 -7.07 2.57
C SER A 156 20.55 -7.70 3.82
N ALA A 157 20.12 -7.33 5.02
CA ALA A 157 20.63 -7.89 6.28
C ALA A 157 20.23 -9.36 6.46
N MET A 158 19.02 -9.73 6.02
CA MET A 158 18.51 -11.10 6.14
C MET A 158 18.91 -12.03 4.99
N GLY A 159 19.56 -11.51 3.93
CA GLY A 159 19.98 -12.31 2.76
C GLY A 159 18.86 -12.65 1.79
N ALA A 160 17.82 -11.81 1.70
CA ALA A 160 16.68 -12.04 0.81
C ALA A 160 16.89 -11.49 -0.60
N ARG A 161 16.43 -12.22 -1.61
CA ARG A 161 16.56 -11.84 -3.03
C ARG A 161 15.51 -10.81 -3.48
N LEU A 162 14.32 -10.86 -2.90
CA LEU A 162 13.24 -9.90 -3.09
C LEU A 162 12.75 -9.36 -1.76
N VAL A 163 12.25 -8.13 -1.80
CA VAL A 163 11.44 -7.56 -0.71
C VAL A 163 10.19 -6.93 -1.27
N ALA A 164 9.03 -7.27 -0.68
CA ALA A 164 7.77 -6.58 -0.86
C ALA A 164 7.49 -5.76 0.40
N LEU A 165 7.71 -4.46 0.32
CA LEU A 165 7.43 -3.56 1.43
C LEU A 165 6.01 -2.98 1.29
N LEU A 166 5.15 -3.33 2.24
CA LEU A 166 3.80 -2.83 2.42
C LEU A 166 3.86 -1.60 3.33
N VAL A 167 3.25 -0.48 2.93
CA VAL A 167 3.31 0.77 3.72
C VAL A 167 2.01 1.55 3.63
N GLY A 168 1.56 2.08 4.78
CA GLY A 168 0.44 3.00 4.83
C GLY A 168 0.75 4.29 4.09
N GLU A 169 -0.02 4.61 3.06
CA GLU A 169 0.18 5.82 2.27
C GLU A 169 -0.25 7.08 3.04
N ARG A 170 0.05 8.26 2.48
CA ARG A 170 -0.40 9.52 3.06
C ARG A 170 -1.94 9.55 3.05
N PRO A 171 -2.60 9.79 4.21
CA PRO A 171 -4.05 9.83 4.25
C PRO A 171 -4.58 10.99 3.39
N GLY A 172 -5.50 10.66 2.48
CA GLY A 172 -6.24 11.63 1.71
C GLY A 172 -7.43 12.20 2.50
N LEU A 173 -8.04 13.27 1.99
CA LEU A 173 -9.27 13.86 2.57
C LEU A 173 -10.47 12.90 2.57
N SER A 174 -10.43 11.84 1.76
CA SER A 174 -11.55 10.91 1.56
C SER A 174 -11.18 9.45 1.80
N ALA A 175 -9.89 9.12 1.98
CA ALA A 175 -9.42 7.76 2.18
C ALA A 175 -8.18 7.79 3.06
N ALA A 176 -8.32 7.32 4.31
CA ALA A 176 -7.20 7.12 5.21
C ALA A 176 -6.59 5.71 5.04
N GLU A 177 -7.29 4.78 4.41
CA GLU A 177 -6.98 3.34 4.47
C GLU A 177 -6.20 2.84 3.25
N SER A 178 -5.58 3.72 2.46
CA SER A 178 -4.81 3.32 1.27
C SER A 178 -3.46 2.69 1.63
N LEU A 179 -3.26 1.43 1.28
CA LEU A 179 -1.98 0.72 1.38
C LEU A 179 -1.25 0.73 0.03
N GLY A 180 0.07 0.88 0.08
CA GLY A 180 0.96 0.72 -1.07
C GLY A 180 1.95 -0.43 -0.87
N VAL A 181 2.41 -1.03 -1.97
CA VAL A 181 3.43 -2.08 -2.01
C VAL A 181 4.57 -1.67 -2.93
N TYR A 182 5.80 -1.87 -2.47
CA TYR A 182 7.02 -1.64 -3.24
C TYR A 182 7.83 -2.93 -3.31
N LEU A 183 8.03 -3.45 -4.52
CA LEU A 183 8.79 -4.68 -4.77
C LEU A 183 10.17 -4.35 -5.33
N THR A 184 11.23 -4.84 -4.68
CA THR A 184 12.62 -4.65 -5.10
C THR A 184 13.33 -5.99 -5.25
N TRP A 185 13.94 -6.25 -6.42
CA TRP A 185 14.93 -7.33 -6.63
C TRP A 185 16.31 -6.89 -6.17
N GLU A 186 17.10 -7.80 -5.60
CA GLU A 186 18.42 -7.54 -5.01
C GLU A 186 18.44 -6.26 -4.16
N PRO A 187 17.59 -6.22 -3.12
CA PRO A 187 17.52 -5.08 -2.23
C PRO A 187 18.88 -4.80 -1.59
N ARG A 188 19.26 -3.52 -1.57
CA ARG A 188 20.45 -3.02 -0.89
C ARG A 188 20.29 -1.53 -0.58
N PRO A 189 21.00 -0.99 0.43
CA PRO A 189 21.01 0.44 0.69
C PRO A 189 21.36 1.24 -0.58
N GLY A 190 20.61 2.32 -0.83
CA GLY A 190 20.87 3.21 -1.97
C GLY A 190 20.13 2.89 -3.28
N ARG A 191 19.26 1.88 -3.32
CA ARG A 191 18.39 1.62 -4.49
C ARG A 191 17.50 2.83 -4.81
N ALA A 192 17.40 3.16 -6.09
CA ALA A 192 16.57 4.23 -6.60
C ALA A 192 15.09 3.82 -6.67
N ASP A 193 14.19 4.80 -6.58
CA ASP A 193 12.75 4.56 -6.62
C ASP A 193 12.28 3.95 -7.96
N SER A 194 12.97 4.26 -9.06
CA SER A 194 12.72 3.67 -10.38
C SER A 194 13.02 2.17 -10.46
N GLU A 195 13.76 1.62 -9.49
CA GLU A 195 14.12 0.20 -9.43
C GLU A 195 13.06 -0.64 -8.69
N ARG A 196 11.99 0.00 -8.19
CA ARG A 196 10.91 -0.65 -7.44
C ARG A 196 9.63 -0.69 -8.27
N ASN A 197 8.99 -1.85 -8.36
CA ASN A 197 7.59 -1.89 -8.84
C ASN A 197 6.68 -1.35 -7.73
N CYS A 198 5.66 -0.58 -8.09
CA CYS A 198 4.70 0.00 -7.16
C CYS A 198 3.29 -0.49 -7.45
N ILE A 199 2.60 -0.97 -6.41
CA ILE A 199 1.16 -1.24 -6.41
C ILE A 199 0.56 -0.31 -5.36
N SER A 200 -0.25 0.65 -5.77
CA SER A 200 -0.82 1.67 -4.88
C SER A 200 -2.33 1.55 -4.76
N ASN A 201 -2.92 2.35 -3.87
CA ASN A 201 -4.37 2.52 -3.79
C ASN A 201 -5.12 1.23 -3.44
N ILE A 202 -4.51 0.39 -2.58
CA ILE A 202 -5.09 -0.86 -2.10
C ILE A 202 -5.99 -0.55 -0.90
N HIS A 203 -7.31 -0.65 -1.07
CA HIS A 203 -8.34 -0.47 -0.05
C HIS A 203 -9.71 -0.90 -0.60
N ALA A 204 -10.75 -0.90 0.24
CA ALA A 204 -12.10 -1.40 -0.10
C ALA A 204 -12.74 -0.73 -1.33
N ASP A 205 -12.43 0.54 -1.59
CA ASP A 205 -12.96 1.33 -2.71
C ASP A 205 -11.93 1.60 -3.82
N GLY A 206 -10.79 0.90 -3.75
CA GLY A 206 -9.67 1.03 -4.65
C GLY A 206 -9.34 -0.31 -5.30
N LEU A 207 -8.05 -0.64 -5.32
CA LEU A 207 -7.61 -1.96 -5.74
C LEU A 207 -7.94 -2.98 -4.64
N SER A 208 -8.75 -3.99 -4.99
CA SER A 208 -9.11 -5.03 -4.04
C SER A 208 -7.88 -5.83 -3.57
N ILE A 209 -7.95 -6.39 -2.35
CA ILE A 209 -6.88 -7.23 -1.80
C ILE A 209 -6.54 -8.41 -2.73
N GLN A 210 -7.55 -9.06 -3.32
CA GLN A 210 -7.33 -10.19 -4.21
C GLN A 210 -6.61 -9.77 -5.49
N THR A 211 -7.05 -8.68 -6.12
CA THR A 211 -6.40 -8.15 -7.33
C THR A 211 -4.98 -7.67 -7.04
N ALA A 212 -4.76 -7.02 -5.90
CA ALA A 212 -3.43 -6.61 -5.46
C ALA A 212 -2.51 -7.81 -5.21
N ALA A 213 -3.04 -8.88 -4.59
CA ALA A 213 -2.30 -10.12 -4.38
C ALA A 213 -1.93 -10.81 -5.69
N ASP A 214 -2.88 -10.95 -6.64
CA ASP A 214 -2.61 -11.53 -7.96
C ASP A 214 -1.47 -10.78 -8.67
N LYS A 215 -1.54 -9.45 -8.67
CA LYS A 215 -0.52 -8.58 -9.25
C LYS A 215 0.83 -8.70 -8.55
N LEU A 216 0.85 -8.68 -7.22
CA LEU A 216 2.09 -8.81 -6.44
C LEU A 216 2.75 -10.17 -6.65
N CYS A 217 1.96 -11.26 -6.68
CA CYS A 217 2.48 -12.61 -6.88
C CYS A 217 3.03 -12.80 -8.29
N TRP A 218 2.37 -12.24 -9.30
CA TRP A 218 2.88 -12.21 -10.68
C TRP A 218 4.20 -11.45 -10.74
N LEU A 219 4.25 -10.23 -10.19
CA LEU A 219 5.47 -9.41 -10.15
C LEU A 219 6.62 -10.09 -9.42
N ALA A 220 6.36 -10.70 -8.25
CA ALA A 220 7.39 -11.41 -7.48
C ALA A 220 7.93 -12.62 -8.24
N THR A 221 7.06 -13.37 -8.91
CA THR A 221 7.46 -14.54 -9.70
C THR A 221 8.29 -14.14 -10.92
N GLU A 222 7.86 -13.11 -11.67
CA GLU A 222 8.60 -12.63 -12.83
C GLU A 222 9.89 -11.93 -12.43
N ALA A 223 9.90 -11.19 -11.33
CA ALA A 223 11.12 -10.59 -10.79
C ALA A 223 12.14 -11.66 -10.38
N ALA A 224 11.70 -12.77 -9.77
CA ALA A 224 12.58 -13.89 -9.45
C ALA A 224 13.13 -14.58 -10.70
N ARG A 225 12.30 -14.74 -11.74
CA ARG A 225 12.68 -15.37 -13.01
C ARG A 225 13.65 -14.51 -13.83
N LEU A 226 13.35 -13.22 -13.96
CA LEU A 226 14.08 -12.27 -14.80
C LEU A 226 15.20 -11.54 -14.06
N LYS A 227 15.21 -11.61 -12.73
CA LYS A 227 16.19 -10.95 -11.83
C LYS A 227 16.20 -9.43 -11.99
N LEU A 228 15.02 -8.84 -12.07
CA LEU A 228 14.83 -7.39 -12.24
C LEU A 228 13.48 -6.92 -11.68
N THR A 229 13.42 -5.64 -11.31
CA THR A 229 12.20 -4.93 -10.87
C THR A 229 12.21 -3.49 -11.39
N GLY A 230 11.16 -2.74 -11.07
CA GLY A 230 11.03 -1.33 -11.40
C GLY A 230 10.67 -1.12 -12.87
N VAL A 231 11.20 -0.04 -13.45
CA VAL A 231 10.93 0.32 -14.85
C VAL A 231 11.37 -0.76 -15.86
N ALA A 232 12.27 -1.66 -15.45
CA ALA A 232 12.73 -2.78 -16.25
C ALA A 232 11.74 -3.97 -16.26
N LEU A 233 10.87 -4.07 -15.25
CA LEU A 233 9.83 -5.10 -15.16
C LEU A 233 8.47 -4.46 -15.43
N LYS A 234 8.06 -4.47 -16.69
CA LYS A 234 6.72 -4.01 -17.08
C LYS A 234 5.72 -5.13 -16.87
N GLU A 235 4.53 -4.72 -16.45
CA GLU A 235 3.40 -5.63 -16.30
C GLU A 235 2.85 -5.98 -17.69
N ASP A 236 3.21 -7.15 -18.21
CA ASP A 236 2.53 -7.79 -19.34
C ASP A 236 1.37 -8.69 -18.85
N ALA A 237 0.85 -8.42 -17.64
CA ALA A 237 -0.32 -9.13 -17.15
C ALA A 237 -1.48 -8.88 -18.11
N PRO A 238 -2.26 -9.91 -18.50
CA PRO A 238 -3.43 -9.70 -19.32
C PRO A 238 -4.31 -8.69 -18.59
N SER A 239 -4.53 -7.53 -19.22
CA SER A 239 -5.44 -6.50 -18.73
C SER A 239 -6.68 -7.20 -18.24
N LEU A 240 -6.98 -7.10 -16.94
CA LEU A 240 -8.25 -7.57 -16.39
C LEU A 240 -9.33 -7.00 -17.30
N ALA A 241 -9.97 -7.88 -18.07
CA ALA A 241 -11.06 -7.49 -18.92
C ALA A 241 -12.09 -6.85 -17.99
N GLY A 242 -12.30 -5.56 -18.15
CA GLY A 242 -13.46 -4.91 -17.55
C GLY A 242 -14.70 -5.70 -17.96
N PRO A 243 -15.74 -5.73 -17.12
CA PRO A 243 -16.99 -6.38 -17.49
C PRO A 243 -17.64 -5.57 -18.61
N ASP A 244 -17.25 -5.82 -19.87
CA ASP A 244 -17.97 -5.55 -21.13
C ASP A 244 -17.03 -5.55 -22.35
N ASN A 245 -16.40 -6.68 -22.68
CA ASN A 245 -15.79 -6.82 -24.01
C ASN A 245 -16.01 -8.18 -24.68
N GLN A 246 -17.20 -8.76 -24.51
CA GLN A 246 -17.63 -9.97 -25.23
C GLN A 246 -18.70 -9.71 -26.32
N LYS A 247 -18.99 -8.46 -26.70
CA LYS A 247 -20.10 -8.17 -27.64
C LYS A 247 -19.74 -7.58 -29.00
N ASN A 248 -18.46 -7.54 -29.41
CA ASN A 248 -18.11 -7.02 -30.74
C ASN A 248 -17.35 -7.99 -31.66
N GLN A 249 -17.54 -9.30 -31.46
CA GLN A 249 -17.21 -10.29 -32.49
C GLN A 249 -18.49 -10.96 -32.99
N LEU A 250 -19.23 -10.27 -33.85
CA LEU A 250 -20.24 -10.85 -34.77
C LEU A 250 -20.86 -9.71 -35.59
N THR A 251 -20.19 -9.32 -36.68
CA THR A 251 -20.78 -8.90 -37.96
C THR A 251 -19.64 -8.55 -38.91
N ASP A 252 -19.09 -9.56 -39.59
CA ASP A 252 -18.59 -9.36 -40.96
C ASP A 252 -18.53 -10.71 -41.68
N ARG A 253 -19.71 -11.14 -42.13
CA ARG A 253 -19.90 -12.11 -43.22
C ARG A 253 -21.22 -11.79 -43.90
N SER A 254 -21.17 -10.95 -44.92
CA SER A 254 -22.02 -10.97 -46.12
C SER A 254 -21.44 -9.99 -47.13
#